data_AF-A0A2P6SKS0-F1
#
_entry.id   AF-A0A2P6SKS0-F1
#
_cell.length_a   1.000
_cell.length_b   1.000
_cell.length_c   1.000
_cell.angle_alpha   90.00
_cell.angle_beta   90.00
_cell.angle_gamma   90.00
#
_symmetry.space_group_name_H-M   'P 1'
#
loop_
_entity.id
_entity.type
_entity.pdbx_description
1 polymer ?
#
loop_
_entity_poly.entity_id
_entity_poly.type
_entity_poly.pdbx_seq_one_letter_code
_entity_poly.pdbx_strand_id
1 'polypeptide(L)'
;MLRKIEQQSTYSSPDHSVALNLSEMFSTLTNDVSCRVALGRKYCVGEDGKIFQEILKEFMELMGRAYIGDYIPWLAWWSSVNGLNAKLDKMAKQFDDFLDRVVQEHIDMDASDKK
;
A
#
# COMPACT_ATOMS: atom_id res chain seq x y z
N MET A 1 -8.23 10.83 -11.55
CA MET A 1 -8.69 11.50 -10.30
C MET A 1 -9.28 12.86 -10.52
N LEU A 2 -8.61 13.77 -11.25
CA LEU A 2 -9.14 15.12 -11.51
C LEU A 2 -10.55 15.11 -12.12
N ARG A 3 -10.81 14.24 -13.10
CA ARG A 3 -12.17 14.03 -13.65
C ARG A 3 -13.20 13.50 -12.65
N LYS A 4 -12.76 12.73 -11.64
CA LYS A 4 -13.63 12.18 -10.58
C LYS A 4 -14.07 13.28 -9.61
N ILE A 5 -13.13 14.17 -9.26
CA ILE A 5 -13.37 15.38 -8.47
C ILE A 5 -14.32 16.32 -9.22
N GLU A 6 -14.03 16.56 -10.49
CA GLU A 6 -14.83 17.41 -11.36
C GLU A 6 -16.25 16.86 -11.53
N GLN A 7 -16.43 15.56 -11.76
CA GLN A 7 -17.74 14.92 -11.80
C GLN A 7 -18.50 15.08 -10.48
N GLN A 8 -17.90 14.72 -9.34
CA GLN A 8 -18.57 14.82 -8.03
C GLN A 8 -18.90 16.27 -7.63
N SER A 9 -18.09 17.24 -8.06
CA SER A 9 -18.38 18.67 -7.91
C SER A 9 -19.52 19.14 -8.83
N THR A 10 -19.65 18.56 -10.03
CA THR A 10 -20.68 18.95 -11.01
C THR A 10 -22.05 18.34 -10.69
N TYR A 11 -22.11 17.26 -9.90
CA TYR A 11 -23.38 16.67 -9.39
C TYR A 11 -23.89 17.33 -8.10
N SER A 12 -23.20 18.35 -7.57
CA SER A 12 -23.59 19.04 -6.32
C SER A 12 -24.73 20.02 -6.60
N SER A 13 -25.97 19.59 -6.34
CA SER A 13 -27.10 20.51 -6.19
C SER A 13 -26.95 21.29 -4.87
N PRO A 14 -27.52 22.52 -4.72
CA PRO A 14 -27.29 23.40 -3.56
C PRO A 14 -27.63 22.76 -2.20
N ASP A 15 -28.49 21.74 -2.18
CA ASP A 15 -28.94 21.04 -0.97
C ASP A 15 -28.18 19.74 -0.68
N HIS A 16 -27.23 19.33 -1.53
CA HIS A 16 -26.43 18.12 -1.37
C HIS A 16 -24.94 18.42 -1.53
N SER A 17 -24.28 18.79 -0.42
CA SER A 17 -22.82 18.77 -0.36
C SER A 17 -22.35 17.31 -0.27
N VAL A 18 -21.64 16.85 -1.31
CA VAL A 18 -21.06 15.50 -1.32
C VAL A 18 -19.76 15.53 -0.53
N ALA A 19 -19.72 14.86 0.62
CA ALA A 19 -18.50 14.69 1.39
C ALA A 19 -17.49 13.84 0.60
N LEU A 20 -16.32 14.42 0.28
CA LEU A 20 -15.24 13.72 -0.41
C LEU A 20 -14.28 13.10 0.61
N ASN A 21 -14.05 11.78 0.50
CA ASN A 21 -13.03 11.12 1.29
C ASN A 21 -11.65 11.36 0.67
N LEU A 22 -11.02 12.46 1.08
CA LEU A 22 -9.68 12.83 0.60
C LEU A 22 -8.62 11.80 0.97
N SER A 23 -8.76 11.12 2.11
CA SER A 23 -7.80 10.08 2.55
C SER A 23 -7.75 8.92 1.56
N GLU A 24 -8.91 8.43 1.13
CA GLU A 24 -9.01 7.37 0.12
C GLU A 24 -8.44 7.80 -1.23
N MET A 25 -8.73 9.04 -1.64
CA MET A 25 -8.23 9.59 -2.90
C MET A 25 -6.70 9.73 -2.93
N PHE A 26 -6.11 10.32 -1.88
CA PHE A 26 -4.65 10.45 -1.78
C PHE A 26 -3.97 9.08 -1.67
N SER A 27 -4.55 8.15 -0.94
CA SER A 27 -4.04 6.77 -0.81
C SER A 27 -4.02 6.07 -2.17
N THR A 28 -5.10 6.21 -2.95
CA THR A 28 -5.17 5.67 -4.31
C THR A 28 -4.13 6.33 -5.21
N LEU A 29 -3.91 7.64 -5.09
CA LEU A 29 -3.00 8.37 -5.98
C LEU A 29 -1.55 7.98 -5.72
N THR A 30 -1.19 7.93 -4.45
CA THR A 30 0.14 7.52 -4.01
C THR A 30 0.42 6.10 -4.48
N ASN A 31 -0.56 5.21 -4.36
CA ASN A 31 -0.47 3.84 -4.85
C ASN A 31 -0.27 3.79 -6.38
N ASP A 32 -1.09 4.51 -7.15
CA ASP A 32 -0.99 4.64 -8.62
C ASP A 32 0.41 5.07 -9.07
N VAL A 33 0.99 6.07 -8.39
CA VAL A 33 2.32 6.59 -8.72
C VAL A 33 3.40 5.58 -8.32
N SER A 34 3.37 5.09 -7.08
CA SER A 34 4.36 4.15 -6.56
C SER A 34 4.39 2.85 -7.36
N CYS A 35 3.24 2.25 -7.67
CA CYS A 35 3.18 1.05 -8.49
C CYS A 35 3.72 1.28 -9.89
N ARG A 36 3.39 2.42 -10.52
CA ARG A 36 3.87 2.74 -11.86
C ARG A 36 5.39 2.93 -11.89
N VAL A 37 5.95 3.55 -10.86
CA VAL A 37 7.40 3.81 -10.77
C VAL A 37 8.16 2.54 -10.38
N ALA A 38 7.69 1.80 -9.37
CA ALA A 38 8.39 0.64 -8.85
C ALA A 38 8.16 -0.64 -9.67
N LEU A 39 6.97 -0.79 -10.26
CA LEU A 39 6.51 -2.03 -10.87
C LEU A 39 6.16 -1.86 -12.36
N GLY A 40 6.46 -0.70 -12.97
CA GLY A 40 6.23 -0.41 -14.39
C GLY A 40 4.77 -0.29 -14.84
N ARG A 41 3.79 -0.67 -14.02
CA ARG A 41 2.35 -0.65 -14.35
C ARG A 41 1.48 -0.16 -13.20
N LYS A 42 0.26 0.28 -13.51
CA LYS A 42 -0.73 0.67 -12.50
C LYS A 42 -1.41 -0.58 -11.96
N TYR A 43 -1.12 -0.97 -10.73
CA TYR A 43 -1.80 -2.10 -10.04
C TYR A 43 -3.13 -1.70 -9.39
N CYS A 44 -3.67 -0.52 -9.70
CA CYS A 44 -4.76 0.08 -8.92
C CYS A 44 -6.17 -0.38 -9.32
N VAL A 45 -6.27 -1.39 -10.20
CA VAL A 45 -7.53 -2.01 -10.59
C VAL A 45 -7.37 -3.52 -10.47
N GLY A 46 -8.11 -4.13 -9.54
CA GLY A 46 -8.07 -5.56 -9.28
C GLY A 46 -7.66 -5.92 -7.86
N GLU A 47 -7.41 -7.20 -7.64
CA GLU A 47 -7.10 -7.79 -6.34
C GLU A 47 -5.70 -7.39 -5.84
N ASP A 48 -4.72 -7.30 -6.76
CA ASP A 48 -3.33 -6.96 -6.47
C ASP A 48 -3.15 -5.56 -5.88
N GLY A 49 -3.92 -4.57 -6.35
CA GLY A 49 -3.87 -3.21 -5.81
C GLY A 49 -4.37 -3.12 -4.38
N LYS A 50 -5.40 -3.90 -4.05
CA LYS A 50 -5.94 -4.01 -2.68
C LYS A 50 -4.92 -4.67 -1.76
N ILE A 51 -4.30 -5.76 -2.22
CA ILE A 51 -3.24 -6.46 -1.49
C ILE A 51 -2.08 -5.51 -1.22
N PHE A 52 -1.61 -4.77 -2.23
CA PHE A 52 -0.52 -3.82 -2.06
C PHE A 52 -0.90 -2.67 -1.11
N GLN A 53 -2.10 -2.10 -1.20
CA GLN A 53 -2.57 -1.09 -0.26
C GLN A 53 -2.65 -1.60 1.19
N GLU A 54 -3.12 -2.84 1.38
CA GLU A 54 -3.21 -3.47 2.69
C GLU A 54 -1.84 -3.69 3.31
N ILE A 55 -0.89 -4.26 2.55
CA ILE A 55 0.49 -4.46 3.00
C ILE A 55 1.14 -3.10 3.34
N LEU A 56 0.95 -2.08 2.50
CA LEU A 56 1.54 -0.75 2.73
C LEU A 56 0.95 -0.04 3.95
N LYS A 57 -0.34 -0.23 4.21
CA LYS A 57 -1.01 0.27 5.41
C LYS A 57 -0.46 -0.41 6.67
N GLU A 58 -0.37 -1.74 6.67
CA GLU A 58 0.17 -2.47 7.81
C GLU A 58 1.66 -2.15 8.05
N PHE A 59 2.43 -1.93 6.98
CA PHE A 59 3.80 -1.47 7.05
C PHE A 59 3.92 -0.09 7.71
N MET A 60 3.10 0.89 7.30
CA MET A 60 3.06 2.23 7.90
C MET A 60 2.63 2.18 9.38
N GLU A 61 1.68 1.31 9.74
CA GLU A 61 1.26 1.10 11.14
C GLU A 61 2.37 0.49 12.01
N LEU A 62 3.23 -0.37 11.44
CA LEU A 62 4.37 -0.94 12.13
C LEU A 62 5.52 0.06 12.24
N MET A 63 5.84 0.80 11.17
CA MET A 63 6.86 1.86 11.21
C MET A 63 6.52 2.99 12.20
N GLY A 64 5.23 3.29 12.35
CA GLY A 64 4.76 4.28 13.32
C GLY A 64 4.82 3.81 14.78
N ARG A 65 5.00 2.51 15.04
CA ARG A 65 5.20 2.00 16.41
C ARG A 65 6.69 2.09 16.74
N ALA A 66 7.03 3.10 17.53
CA ALA A 66 8.34 3.19 18.17
C ALA A 66 8.68 1.85 18.86
N TYR A 67 9.80 1.24 18.46
CA TYR A 67 10.30 0.05 19.14
C TYR A 67 10.81 0.51 20.50
N ILE A 68 10.02 0.27 21.55
CA ILE A 68 10.32 0.76 22.90
C ILE A 68 11.69 0.29 23.41
N GLY A 69 12.18 -0.86 22.91
CA GLY A 69 13.54 -1.35 23.15
C GLY A 69 14.65 -0.45 22.61
N ASP A 70 14.41 0.29 21.52
CA ASP A 70 15.39 1.20 20.91
C ASP A 70 15.57 2.49 21.73
N TYR A 71 14.56 2.85 22.52
CA TYR A 71 14.59 4.00 23.44
C TYR A 71 14.93 3.60 24.88
N ILE A 72 14.48 2.41 25.31
CA ILE A 72 14.66 1.88 26.66
C ILE A 72 15.14 0.43 26.54
N PRO A 73 16.47 0.19 26.55
CA PRO A 73 17.07 -1.12 26.27
C PRO A 73 16.58 -2.26 27.18
N TRP A 74 16.22 -1.97 28.43
CA TRP A 74 15.68 -3.00 29.34
C TRP A 74 14.26 -3.44 29.00
N LEU A 75 13.52 -2.69 28.16
CA LEU A 75 12.20 -3.05 27.63
C LEU A 75 12.28 -3.70 26.26
N ALA A 76 13.47 -4.07 25.76
CA ALA A 76 13.62 -4.73 24.47
C ALA A 76 12.89 -6.08 24.39
N TRP A 77 12.60 -6.74 25.51
CA TRP A 77 11.79 -7.96 25.55
C TRP A 77 10.28 -7.68 25.29
N TRP A 78 9.82 -6.45 25.52
CA TRP A 78 8.41 -6.07 25.37
C TRP A 78 7.92 -6.20 23.92
N SER A 79 8.79 -5.94 22.94
CA SER A 79 8.46 -6.12 21.51
C SER A 79 8.21 -7.58 21.14
N SER A 80 8.88 -8.52 21.82
CA SER A 80 8.69 -9.96 21.65
C SER A 80 7.39 -10.43 22.30
N VAL A 81 7.00 -9.83 23.43
CA VAL A 81 5.75 -10.17 24.14
C VAL A 81 4.52 -9.53 23.47
N ASN A 82 4.67 -8.35 22.89
CA ASN A 82 3.57 -7.63 22.23
C ASN A 82 3.27 -8.16 20.81
N GLY A 83 3.90 -9.26 20.39
CA GLY A 83 3.71 -9.88 19.09
C GLY A 83 4.22 -9.06 17.89
N LEU A 84 4.97 -7.99 18.15
CA LEU A 84 5.41 -7.06 17.11
C LEU A 84 6.38 -7.73 16.14
N ASN A 85 7.28 -8.56 16.67
CA ASN A 85 8.22 -9.35 15.86
C ASN A 85 7.50 -10.33 14.93
N ALA A 86 6.47 -11.03 15.43
CA ALA A 86 5.67 -11.93 14.60
C ALA A 86 4.87 -11.19 13.53
N LYS A 87 4.35 -10.00 13.84
CA LYS A 87 3.63 -9.15 12.86
C LYS A 87 4.58 -8.63 11.78
N LEU A 88 5.80 -8.22 12.15
CA LEU A 88 6.85 -7.82 11.21
C LEU A 88 7.27 -8.97 10.28
N ASP A 89 7.50 -10.16 10.82
CA ASP A 89 7.88 -11.34 10.01
C ASP A 89 6.78 -11.74 9.01
N LYS A 90 5.51 -11.69 9.45
CA LYS A 90 4.36 -11.91 8.56
C LYS A 90 4.30 -10.86 7.44
N MET A 91 4.51 -9.58 7.77
CA MET A 91 4.54 -8.51 6.76
C MET A 91 5.69 -8.67 5.78
N ALA A 92 6.88 -9.01 6.26
CA ALA A 92 8.05 -9.24 5.41
C ALA A 92 7.77 -10.33 4.40
N LYS A 93 7.19 -11.47 4.82
CA LYS A 93 6.79 -12.57 3.92
C LYS A 93 5.76 -12.14 2.88
N GLN A 94 4.73 -11.40 3.28
CA GLN A 94 3.72 -10.92 2.33
C GLN A 94 4.29 -9.94 1.30
N PHE A 95 5.25 -9.10 1.70
CA PHE A 95 5.92 -8.19 0.79
C PHE A 95 6.85 -8.94 -0.17
N ASP A 96 7.58 -9.95 0.32
CA ASP A 96 8.43 -10.84 -0.47
C ASP A 96 7.61 -11.59 -1.54
N ASP A 97 6.53 -12.26 -1.14
CA ASP A 97 5.60 -12.97 -2.04
C ASP A 97 4.96 -12.04 -3.10
N PHE A 98 4.77 -10.77 -2.76
CA PHE A 98 4.27 -9.76 -3.70
C PHE A 98 5.33 -9.38 -4.72
N LEU A 99 6.55 -9.08 -4.27
CA LEU A 99 7.65 -8.72 -5.16
C LEU A 99 8.05 -9.88 -6.09
N ASP A 100 8.08 -11.11 -5.58
CA ASP A 100 8.36 -12.30 -6.40
C ASP A 100 7.36 -12.43 -7.56
N ARG A 101 6.07 -12.20 -7.30
CA ARG A 101 5.04 -12.19 -8.35
C ARG A 101 5.30 -11.09 -9.38
N VAL A 102 5.64 -9.89 -8.93
CA VAL A 102 5.94 -8.76 -9.84
C VAL A 102 7.17 -9.07 -10.70
N VAL A 103 8.23 -9.63 -10.11
CA VAL A 103 9.45 -10.01 -10.82
C VAL A 103 9.15 -11.09 -11.86
N GLN A 104 8.38 -12.12 -11.48
CA GLN A 104 7.99 -13.18 -12.40
C GLN A 104 7.17 -12.64 -13.58
N GLU A 105 6.20 -11.74 -13.34
CA GLU A 105 5.44 -11.09 -14.41
C GLU A 105 6.35 -10.31 -15.38
N HIS A 106 7.39 -9.63 -14.89
CA HIS A 106 8.35 -8.92 -15.75
C HIS A 106 9.18 -9.88 -16.60
N ILE A 107 9.66 -10.99 -16.01
CA ILE A 107 10.43 -12.01 -16.74
C ILE A 107 9.58 -12.62 -17.86
N ASP A 108 8.32 -12.93 -17.58
CA ASP A 108 7.41 -13.53 -18.56
C ASP A 108 7.05 -12.54 -19.68
N MET A 109 6.90 -11.26 -19.38
CA MET A 109 6.71 -10.20 -20.39
C MET A 109 7.92 -10.07 -21.31
N ASP A 110 9.14 -10.01 -20.76
CA ASP A 110 10.39 -9.91 -21.54
C ASP A 110 10.62 -11.13 -22.44
N ALA A 111 10.18 -12.31 -22.01
CA ALA A 111 10.24 -13.54 -22.81
C ALA A 111 9.24 -13.54 -23.97
N SER A 112 8.08 -12.90 -23.79
CA SER A 112 7.04 -12.79 -24.83
C SER A 112 7.38 -11.79 -25.94
N ASP A 113 8.14 -10.73 -25.63
CA ASP A 113 8.55 -9.70 -26.60
C ASP A 113 9.70 -10.15 -27.52
N LYS A 114 10.37 -11.26 -27.19
CA LYS A 114 11.47 -11.85 -27.96
C LYS A 114 11.03 -12.94 -28.94
N LYS A 115 9.73 -13.20 -29.08
CA LYS A 115 9.17 -14.25 -29.93
C LYS A 115 8.39 -13.67 -31.10
#